data_AF-A0AAZ3R8Y3-F1
#
_entry.id   AF-A0AAZ3R8Y3-F1
#
_cell.length_a   1.000
_cell.length_b   1.000
_cell.length_c   1.000
_cell.angle_alpha   90.00
_cell.angle_beta   90.00
_cell.angle_gamma   90.00
#
_symmetry.space_group_name_H-M   'P 1'
#
loop_
_entity.id
_entity.type
_entity.pdbx_description
1 polymer ?
#
loop_
_entity_poly.entity_id
_entity_poly.type
_entity_poly.pdbx_seq_one_letter_code
_entity_poly.pdbx_strand_id
1 'polypeptide(L)'
;MIWEKHTPFYIRSHSKNQAMKLKELSVELRDRIVLRHRSGEEYQNISASLKVPKNTVASIILKWNTLGTTKTFPRAGHPAKLSNQGRRALVREVAKKTMVTLTELQSSSVEMGEPSRRTTISAALHQSGLYGRVARWKPLLSKSHMTACL
;
A
#
# COMPACT_ATOMS: atom_id res chain seq x y z
N MET A 1 -44.79 -55.55 2.25
CA MET A 1 -44.22 -54.88 1.06
C MET A 1 -44.07 -53.41 1.38
N ILE A 2 -42.86 -53.00 1.81
CA ILE A 2 -42.53 -51.65 2.24
C ILE A 2 -42.01 -50.90 1.00
N TRP A 3 -42.69 -49.84 0.60
CA TRP A 3 -42.23 -48.98 -0.49
C TRP A 3 -41.20 -47.97 0.08
N GLU A 4 -39.92 -48.22 -0.17
CA GLU A 4 -38.86 -47.23 0.08
C GLU A 4 -39.05 -46.02 -0.83
N LYS A 5 -39.43 -44.89 -0.23
CA LYS A 5 -39.53 -43.61 -0.93
C LYS A 5 -38.14 -43.04 -1.13
N HIS A 6 -37.56 -43.30 -2.30
CA HIS A 6 -36.39 -42.60 -2.79
C HIS A 6 -36.75 -41.12 -3.00
N THR A 7 -36.27 -40.23 -2.14
CA THR A 7 -36.30 -38.79 -2.40
C THR A 7 -35.04 -38.42 -3.18
N PRO A 8 -35.15 -37.87 -4.41
CA PRO A 8 -33.97 -37.52 -5.17
C PRO A 8 -33.31 -36.30 -4.53
N PHE A 9 -32.06 -36.49 -4.10
CA PHE A 9 -31.19 -35.44 -3.59
C PHE A 9 -30.81 -34.51 -4.75
N TYR A 10 -31.55 -33.42 -4.94
CA TYR A 10 -31.21 -32.40 -5.94
C TYR A 10 -29.93 -31.67 -5.54
N ILE A 11 -28.88 -31.82 -6.35
CA ILE A 11 -27.64 -31.04 -6.23
C ILE A 11 -27.97 -29.59 -6.61
N ARG A 12 -28.09 -28.72 -5.60
CA ARG A 12 -28.21 -27.27 -5.78
C ARG A 12 -26.88 -26.74 -6.32
N SER A 13 -26.83 -26.43 -7.61
CA SER A 13 -25.71 -25.75 -8.25
C SER A 13 -25.48 -24.41 -7.57
N HIS A 14 -24.47 -24.36 -6.69
CA HIS A 14 -24.00 -23.11 -6.13
C HIS A 14 -23.20 -22.40 -7.22
N SER A 15 -23.89 -21.54 -7.99
CA SER A 15 -23.23 -20.57 -8.85
C SER A 15 -22.36 -19.68 -7.96
N LYS A 16 -21.04 -19.86 -8.05
CA LYS A 16 -20.09 -18.92 -7.47
C LYS A 16 -20.25 -17.63 -8.25
N ASN A 17 -21.01 -16.68 -7.71
CA ASN A 17 -20.96 -15.29 -8.14
C ASN A 17 -19.54 -14.80 -7.83
N GLN A 18 -18.63 -15.04 -8.77
CA GLN A 18 -17.25 -14.57 -8.69
C GLN A 18 -17.33 -13.06 -8.86
N ALA A 19 -17.38 -12.35 -7.74
CA ALA A 19 -17.47 -10.90 -7.72
C ALA A 19 -16.18 -10.31 -8.32
N MET A 20 -16.19 -10.09 -9.63
CA MET A 20 -15.17 -9.31 -10.32
C MET A 20 -15.15 -7.94 -9.66
N LYS A 21 -14.03 -7.61 -9.00
CA LYS A 21 -13.88 -6.35 -8.30
C LYS A 21 -13.98 -5.22 -9.34
N LEU A 22 -15.10 -4.51 -9.31
CA LEU A 22 -15.34 -3.41 -10.25
C LEU A 22 -14.28 -2.33 -10.07
N LYS A 23 -13.81 -1.81 -11.20
CA LYS A 23 -12.94 -0.63 -11.24
C LYS A 23 -13.68 0.53 -10.58
N GLU A 24 -12.95 1.32 -9.81
CA GLU A 24 -13.51 2.49 -9.17
C GLU A 24 -14.15 3.44 -10.19
N LEU A 25 -15.28 4.05 -9.80
CA LEU A 25 -15.99 5.05 -10.61
C LEU A 25 -15.06 6.23 -10.91
N SER A 26 -15.11 6.77 -12.13
CA SER A 26 -14.32 7.96 -12.50
C SER A 26 -14.67 9.16 -11.62
N VAL A 27 -13.69 10.04 -11.39
CA VAL A 27 -13.86 11.23 -10.52
C VAL A 27 -15.00 12.10 -11.05
N GLU A 28 -15.02 12.36 -12.35
CA GLU A 28 -16.06 13.15 -13.04
C GLU A 28 -17.47 12.62 -12.80
N LEU A 29 -17.65 11.29 -12.85
CA LEU A 29 -18.98 10.70 -12.69
C LEU A 29 -19.48 10.83 -11.25
N ARG A 30 -18.57 10.78 -10.27
CA ARG A 30 -18.94 11.02 -8.88
C ARG A 30 -19.24 12.50 -8.62
N ASP A 31 -18.50 13.41 -9.23
CA ASP A 31 -18.78 14.85 -9.09
C ASP A 31 -20.13 15.21 -9.71
N ARG A 32 -20.50 14.57 -10.84
CA ARG A 32 -21.85 14.67 -11.41
C ARG A 32 -22.94 14.15 -10.46
N ILE A 33 -22.68 13.07 -9.72
CA ILE A 33 -23.61 12.57 -8.69
C ILE A 33 -23.82 13.62 -7.60
N VAL A 34 -22.73 14.21 -7.08
CA VAL A 34 -22.80 15.23 -6.04
C VAL A 34 -23.52 16.49 -6.55
N LEU A 35 -23.26 16.91 -7.80
CA LEU A 35 -23.92 18.06 -8.40
C LEU A 35 -25.45 17.87 -8.49
N ARG A 36 -25.91 16.73 -9.03
CA ARG A 36 -27.34 16.41 -9.13
C ARG A 36 -28.00 16.32 -7.76
N HIS A 37 -27.30 15.77 -6.77
CA HIS A 37 -27.79 15.71 -5.41
C HIS A 37 -27.98 17.10 -4.79
N ARG A 38 -27.04 18.04 -5.04
CA ARG A 38 -27.18 19.44 -4.61
C ARG A 38 -28.37 20.15 -5.27
N SER A 39 -28.72 19.78 -6.50
CA SER A 39 -29.91 20.26 -7.19
C SER A 39 -31.24 19.69 -6.64
N GLY A 40 -31.18 18.82 -5.62
CA GLY A 40 -32.35 18.21 -4.98
C GLY A 40 -32.91 16.98 -5.70
N GLU A 41 -32.18 16.39 -6.66
CA GLU A 41 -32.62 15.16 -7.30
C GLU A 41 -32.61 13.97 -6.32
N GLU A 42 -33.66 13.15 -6.38
CA GLU A 42 -33.73 11.91 -5.60
C GLU A 42 -32.70 10.88 -6.06
N TYR A 43 -32.27 10.00 -5.13
CA TYR A 43 -31.30 8.94 -5.41
C TYR A 43 -31.70 8.02 -6.58
N GLN A 44 -33.00 7.78 -6.77
CA GLN A 44 -33.49 6.93 -7.86
C GLN A 44 -33.29 7.58 -9.23
N ASN A 45 -33.56 8.89 -9.33
CA ASN A 45 -33.43 9.66 -10.57
C ASN A 45 -31.96 9.77 -10.99
N ILE A 46 -31.06 10.02 -10.02
CA ILE A 46 -29.61 10.04 -10.25
C ILE A 46 -29.11 8.68 -10.71
N SER A 47 -29.53 7.60 -10.05
CA SER A 47 -29.17 6.23 -10.37
C SER A 47 -29.59 5.84 -11.79
N ALA A 48 -30.84 6.13 -12.16
CA ALA A 48 -31.39 5.87 -13.48
C ALA A 48 -30.68 6.69 -14.57
N SER A 49 -30.46 7.99 -14.34
CA SER A 49 -29.81 8.88 -15.30
C SER A 49 -28.35 8.49 -15.59
N LEU A 50 -27.60 8.12 -14.55
CA LEU A 50 -26.16 7.82 -14.65
C LEU A 50 -25.86 6.32 -14.84
N LYS A 51 -26.89 5.46 -14.84
CA LYS A 51 -26.77 3.99 -14.89
C LYS A 51 -25.84 3.43 -13.81
N VAL A 52 -25.88 4.05 -12.62
CA VAL A 52 -25.10 3.62 -11.44
C VAL A 52 -26.07 3.04 -10.42
N PRO A 53 -25.75 1.91 -9.75
CA PRO A 53 -26.65 1.35 -8.75
C PRO A 53 -26.89 2.32 -7.58
N LYS A 54 -28.14 2.35 -7.09
CA LYS A 54 -28.59 3.24 -5.99
C LYS A 54 -27.69 3.20 -4.75
N ASN A 55 -27.17 2.02 -4.38
CA ASN A 55 -26.27 1.87 -3.23
C ASN A 55 -24.93 2.61 -3.43
N THR A 56 -24.41 2.65 -4.66
CA THR A 56 -23.20 3.41 -4.98
C THR A 56 -23.46 4.91 -4.94
N VAL A 57 -24.61 5.38 -5.43
CA VAL A 57 -25.02 6.80 -5.30
C VAL A 57 -25.10 7.20 -3.83
N ALA A 58 -25.79 6.39 -3.01
CA ALA A 58 -25.94 6.65 -1.58
C ALA A 58 -24.60 6.68 -0.83
N SER A 59 -23.70 5.73 -1.09
CA SER A 59 -22.38 5.70 -0.45
C SER A 59 -21.48 6.87 -0.86
N ILE A 60 -21.56 7.34 -2.10
CA ILE A 60 -20.83 8.54 -2.56
C ILE A 60 -21.36 9.78 -1.82
N ILE A 61 -22.67 9.94 -1.71
CA ILE A 61 -23.30 11.09 -1.06
C ILE A 61 -23.03 11.09 0.45
N LEU A 62 -23.16 9.93 1.10
CA LEU A 62 -22.80 9.76 2.51
C LEU A 62 -21.35 10.19 2.75
N LYS A 63 -20.43 9.69 1.91
CA LYS A 63 -19.02 10.05 2.00
C LYS A 63 -18.79 11.54 1.77
N TRP A 64 -19.45 12.15 0.81
CA TRP A 64 -19.36 13.59 0.55
C TRP A 64 -19.87 14.40 1.74
N ASN A 65 -20.98 14.00 2.37
CA ASN A 65 -21.50 14.66 3.58
C ASN A 65 -20.53 14.54 4.77
N THR A 66 -19.86 13.40 4.93
CA THR A 66 -18.94 13.17 6.07
C THR A 66 -17.55 13.80 5.86
N LEU A 67 -16.98 13.67 4.66
CA LEU A 67 -15.59 14.04 4.37
C LEU A 67 -15.44 15.28 3.49
N GLY A 68 -16.52 15.80 2.92
CA GLY A 68 -16.53 16.93 1.99
C GLY A 68 -15.89 16.64 0.63
N THR A 69 -15.45 15.41 0.37
CA THR A 69 -14.64 15.05 -0.81
C THR A 69 -15.19 13.86 -1.59
N THR A 70 -15.13 13.95 -2.92
CA THR A 70 -15.59 12.90 -3.83
C THR A 70 -14.49 11.88 -4.19
N LYS A 71 -13.22 12.29 -4.08
CA LYS A 71 -12.05 11.49 -4.44
C LYS A 71 -11.88 10.29 -3.50
N THR A 72 -11.50 9.12 -4.01
CA THR A 72 -11.11 7.98 -3.14
C THR A 72 -9.78 8.30 -2.49
N PHE A 73 -9.69 8.13 -1.17
CA PHE A 73 -8.41 8.16 -0.50
C PHE A 73 -7.65 6.87 -0.79
N PRO A 74 -6.33 6.96 -1.01
CA PRO A 74 -5.53 5.75 -1.14
C PRO A 74 -5.74 4.90 0.12
N ARG A 75 -5.78 3.58 -0.07
CA ARG A 75 -5.90 2.65 1.05
C ARG A 75 -4.70 2.85 1.96
N ALA A 76 -4.94 2.97 3.28
CA ALA A 76 -3.87 2.93 4.25
C ALA A 76 -3.09 1.61 4.09
N GLY A 77 -1.77 1.72 3.94
CA GLY A 77 -0.88 0.58 3.87
C GLY A 77 -0.73 -0.11 5.23
N HIS A 78 -0.04 -1.25 5.23
CA HIS A 78 0.35 -1.91 6.48
C HIS A 78 1.39 -1.06 7.21
N PRO A 79 1.26 -0.83 8.53
CA PRO A 79 2.26 -0.08 9.29
C PRO A 79 3.63 -0.79 9.25
N ALA A 80 4.71 -0.02 9.21
CA ALA A 80 6.05 -0.58 9.28
C ALA A 80 6.30 -1.20 10.66
N LYS A 81 7.11 -2.27 10.71
CA LYS A 81 7.49 -2.91 11.98
C LYS A 81 8.36 -2.01 12.88
N LEU A 82 9.14 -1.11 12.28
CA LEU A 82 9.95 -0.14 13.01
C LEU A 82 9.19 1.17 13.11
N SER A 83 9.16 1.76 14.31
CA SER A 83 8.67 3.11 14.51
C SER A 83 9.55 4.15 13.80
N ASN A 84 8.96 5.32 13.50
CA ASN A 84 9.72 6.44 12.92
C ASN A 84 10.87 6.90 13.83
N GLN A 85 10.70 6.79 15.15
CA GLN A 85 11.73 7.08 16.12
C GLN A 85 12.87 6.06 16.06
N GLY A 86 12.55 4.75 16.10
CA GLY A 86 13.54 3.68 15.99
C GLY A 86 14.36 3.78 14.70
N ARG A 87 13.70 4.05 13.56
CA ARG A 87 14.40 4.28 12.29
C ARG A 87 15.39 5.45 12.36
N ARG A 88 14.98 6.60 12.92
CA ARG A 88 15.86 7.77 13.06
C ARG A 88 17.04 7.50 13.99
N ALA A 89 16.82 6.73 15.07
CA ALA A 89 17.89 6.36 15.99
C ALA A 89 18.93 5.47 15.29
N LEU A 90 18.49 4.47 14.52
CA LEU A 90 19.40 3.63 13.72
C LEU A 90 20.22 4.46 12.72
N VAL A 91 19.58 5.40 12.02
CA VAL A 91 20.29 6.30 11.09
C VAL A 91 21.34 7.15 11.81
N ARG A 92 21.03 7.65 13.01
CA ARG A 92 21.99 8.42 13.82
C ARG A 92 23.17 7.57 14.27
N GLU A 93 22.93 6.32 14.68
CA GLU A 93 24.01 5.41 15.08
C GLU A 93 24.95 5.08 13.92
N VAL A 94 24.40 4.81 12.73
CA VAL A 94 25.21 4.62 11.51
C VAL A 94 25.97 5.88 11.11
N ALA A 95 25.37 7.06 11.32
CA ALA A 95 26.06 8.33 11.03
C ALA A 95 27.23 8.59 11.98
N LYS A 96 27.11 8.22 13.27
CA LYS A 96 28.21 8.34 14.25
C LYS A 96 29.32 7.33 13.99
N LYS A 97 28.94 6.08 13.70
CA LYS A 97 29.85 4.96 13.46
C LYS A 97 29.63 4.45 12.05
N THR A 98 30.52 4.83 11.13
CA THR A 98 30.35 4.54 9.70
C THR A 98 30.56 3.05 9.34
N MET A 99 31.20 2.27 10.21
CA MET A 99 31.51 0.84 9.99
C MET A 99 30.67 -0.13 10.85
N VAL A 100 29.42 0.22 11.16
CA VAL A 100 28.55 -0.64 11.98
C VAL A 100 27.97 -1.78 11.15
N THR A 101 27.99 -2.98 11.73
CA THR A 101 27.38 -4.18 11.15
C THR A 101 25.89 -4.27 11.46
N LEU A 102 25.11 -4.93 10.60
CA LEU A 102 23.67 -5.13 10.83
C LEU A 102 23.37 -5.91 12.12
N THR A 103 24.31 -6.76 12.57
CA THR A 103 24.27 -7.48 13.84
C THR A 103 24.28 -6.54 15.04
N GLU A 104 25.17 -5.55 15.03
CA GLU A 104 25.26 -4.56 16.11
C GLU A 104 24.02 -3.67 16.14
N LEU A 105 23.52 -3.27 14.97
CA LEU A 105 22.26 -2.52 14.86
C LEU A 105 21.06 -3.33 15.35
N GLN A 106 21.10 -4.65 15.20
CA GLN A 106 20.05 -5.51 15.73
C GLN A 106 20.06 -5.50 17.26
N SER A 107 21.24 -5.60 17.87
CA SER A 107 21.40 -5.48 19.33
C SER A 107 20.94 -4.12 19.84
N SER A 108 21.33 -3.02 19.18
CA SER A 108 20.88 -1.68 19.57
C SER A 108 19.38 -1.49 19.40
N SER A 109 18.77 -2.12 18.38
CA SER A 109 17.32 -2.12 18.18
C SER A 109 16.59 -2.78 19.35
N VAL A 110 17.13 -3.88 19.86
CA VAL A 110 16.58 -4.57 21.05
C VAL A 110 16.73 -3.70 22.29
N GLU A 111 17.89 -3.06 22.48
CA GLU A 111 18.15 -2.14 23.59
C GLU A 111 17.18 -0.94 23.59
N MET A 112 16.84 -0.42 22.41
CA MET A 112 15.83 0.62 22.24
C MET A 112 14.37 0.15 22.45
N GLY A 113 14.15 -1.15 22.73
CA GLY A 113 12.81 -1.72 22.94
C GLY A 113 12.05 -2.06 21.65
N GLU A 114 12.73 -2.04 20.50
CA GLU A 114 12.13 -2.26 19.18
C GLU A 114 12.81 -3.48 18.51
N PRO A 115 12.54 -4.72 18.96
CA PRO A 115 13.21 -5.89 18.41
C PRO A 115 12.84 -6.09 16.95
N SER A 116 13.81 -5.86 16.05
CA SER A 116 13.61 -5.94 14.61
C SER A 116 14.55 -6.95 13.96
N ARG A 117 14.11 -7.54 12.84
CA ARG A 117 14.95 -8.47 12.06
C ARG A 117 15.95 -7.67 11.23
N ARG A 118 17.12 -8.27 10.94
CA ARG A 118 18.17 -7.66 10.10
C ARG A 118 17.64 -7.14 8.75
N THR A 119 16.73 -7.88 8.11
CA THR A 119 16.11 -7.47 6.84
C THR A 119 15.26 -6.20 7.00
N THR A 120 14.54 -6.05 8.11
CA THR A 120 13.76 -4.84 8.43
C THR A 120 14.68 -3.64 8.65
N ILE A 121 15.79 -3.82 9.37
CA ILE A 121 16.81 -2.78 9.61
C ILE A 121 17.42 -2.34 8.29
N SER A 122 17.85 -3.28 7.45
CA SER A 122 18.42 -2.98 6.13
C SER A 122 17.41 -2.24 5.23
N ALA A 123 16.16 -2.68 5.18
CA ALA A 123 15.12 -1.99 4.42
C ALA A 123 14.91 -0.54 4.92
N ALA A 124 14.92 -0.32 6.24
CA ALA A 124 14.77 1.01 6.84
C ALA A 124 15.97 1.94 6.54
N LEU A 125 17.19 1.38 6.48
CA LEU A 125 18.39 2.12 6.08
C LEU A 125 18.36 2.46 4.58
N HIS A 126 17.92 1.53 3.73
CA HIS A 126 17.76 1.76 2.29
C HIS A 126 16.72 2.86 2.01
N GLN A 127 15.60 2.89 2.74
CA GLN A 127 14.63 3.99 2.67
C GLN A 127 15.23 5.36 3.04
N SER A 128 16.31 5.35 3.82
CA SER A 128 17.06 6.54 4.23
C SER A 128 18.29 6.81 3.34
N GLY A 129 18.47 6.06 2.25
CA GLY A 129 19.57 6.22 1.29
C GLY A 129 20.91 5.64 1.75
N LEU A 130 20.97 4.96 2.88
CA LEU A 130 22.18 4.35 3.41
C LEU A 130 22.30 2.91 2.90
N TYR A 131 23.32 2.66 2.08
CA TYR A 131 23.58 1.36 1.48
C TYR A 131 24.93 0.83 1.96
N GLY A 132 25.00 -0.47 2.24
CA GLY A 132 26.27 -1.16 2.35
C GLY A 132 26.93 -1.22 0.98
N ARG A 133 27.92 -0.35 0.72
CA ARG A 133 28.71 -0.34 -0.50
C ARG A 133 30.18 -0.48 -0.16
N VAL A 134 30.88 -1.25 -0.97
CA VAL A 134 32.34 -1.34 -0.94
C VAL A 134 32.88 -0.38 -2.00
N ALA A 135 33.82 0.48 -1.61
CA ALA A 135 34.51 1.33 -2.58
C ALA A 135 35.19 0.44 -3.62
N ARG A 136 34.96 0.72 -4.91
CA ARG A 136 35.68 0.01 -5.97
C ARG A 136 37.14 0.40 -5.92
N TRP A 137 38.02 -0.60 -5.97
CA TRP A 137 39.45 -0.36 -6.06
C TRP A 137 39.75 0.39 -7.36
N LYS A 138 40.52 1.47 -7.27
CA LYS A 138 40.95 2.23 -8.46
C LYS A 138 42.08 1.45 -9.11
N PRO A 139 42.00 1.11 -10.41
CA PRO A 139 43.13 0.50 -11.10
C PRO A 139 44.31 1.47 -11.10
N LEU A 140 45.52 0.93 -10.97
CA LEU A 140 46.74 1.72 -11.08
C LEU A 140 46.88 2.24 -12.52
N LEU A 141 47.33 3.48 -12.67
CA LEU A 141 47.57 4.08 -13.98
C LEU A 141 48.76 3.39 -14.66
N SER A 142 48.62 3.05 -15.95
CA SER A 142 49.73 2.56 -16.76
C SER A 142 50.67 3.72 -17.15
N LYS A 143 51.92 3.39 -17.51
CA LYS A 143 52.93 4.37 -17.96
C LYS A 143 52.43 5.24 -19.12
N SER A 144 51.71 4.66 -20.08
CA SER A 144 51.12 5.37 -21.21
C SER A 144 50.16 6.49 -20.78
N HIS A 145 49.33 6.26 -19.76
CA HIS A 145 48.41 7.27 -19.22
C HIS A 145 49.14 8.39 -18.48
N MET A 146 50.29 8.09 -17.86
CA MET A 146 51.10 9.12 -17.18
C MET A 146 51.78 10.05 -18.17
N THR A 147 52.28 9.54 -19.30
CA THR A 147 52.93 10.34 -20.35
C THR A 147 51.98 11.21 -21.15
N ALA A 148 50.70 10.84 -21.27
CA ALA A 148 49.71 11.60 -22.03
C ALA A 148 49.13 12.82 -21.26
N CYS A 149 49.42 12.94 -19.96
CA CYS A 149 48.99 14.05 -19.11
C CYS A 149 50.06 15.14 -18.93
N LEU A 150 51.23 14.99 -19.55
CA LEU A 150 52.29 16.00 -19.63
C LEU A 150 52.20 16.74 -20.96
#